data_AF-A0A1F1LFH6-F1
#
_entry.id   AF-A0A1F1LFH6-F1
#
_cell.length_a   1.000
_cell.length_b   1.000
_cell.length_c   1.000
_cell.angle_alpha   90.00
_cell.angle_beta   90.00
_cell.angle_gamma   90.00
#
_symmetry.space_group_name_H-M   'P 1'
#
loop_
_entity.id
_entity.type
_entity.pdbx_description
1 polymer ?
#
loop_
_entity_poly.entity_id
_entity_poly.type
_entity_poly.pdbx_seq_one_letter_code
_entity_poly.pdbx_strand_id
1 'polypeptide(L)'
;MTVEPEGKVIIGKNCFFNHHCSLTSLKNIYIGDDCIFGENVKIYDHNHNIDKKSIIFRKQGYNIASVIIGNNCWIGSNVTILPGVCIGNNVVIGAGSIITKNISDNTMLIQKKINFQKLI
;
A
#
# COMPACT_ATOMS: atom_id res chain seq x y z
N MET A 1 -9.46 -3.42 9.05
CA MET A 1 -9.06 -4.49 8.12
C MET A 1 -10.32 -5.06 7.49
N THR A 2 -10.35 -5.17 6.18
CA THR A 2 -11.47 -5.78 5.44
C THR A 2 -10.89 -6.89 4.58
N VAL A 3 -11.40 -8.10 4.75
CA VAL A 3 -10.94 -9.28 4.02
C VAL A 3 -12.18 -9.95 3.45
N GLU A 4 -12.31 -9.95 2.12
CA GLU A 4 -13.39 -10.66 1.45
C GLU A 4 -13.17 -12.18 1.55
N PRO A 5 -14.17 -13.04 1.25
CA PRO A 5 -14.11 -14.49 1.53
C PRO A 5 -12.85 -15.23 1.02
N GLU A 6 -12.26 -14.77 -0.08
CA GLU A 6 -11.01 -15.34 -0.64
C GLU A 6 -9.75 -14.55 -0.29
N GLY A 7 -9.91 -13.36 0.29
CA GLY A 7 -8.82 -12.49 0.68
C GLY A 7 -8.01 -13.05 1.84
N LYS A 8 -6.73 -12.68 1.90
CA LYS A 8 -5.84 -13.02 3.01
C LYS A 8 -4.97 -11.85 3.37
N VAL A 9 -4.85 -11.60 4.67
CA VAL A 9 -3.88 -10.67 5.22
C VAL A 9 -2.98 -11.46 6.14
N ILE A 10 -1.70 -11.58 5.78
CA ILE A 10 -0.69 -12.30 6.56
C ILE A 10 0.33 -11.27 7.02
N ILE A 11 0.47 -11.18 8.34
CA ILE A 11 1.34 -10.22 9.01
C ILE A 11 2.37 -11.01 9.81
N GLY A 12 3.64 -10.69 9.60
CA GLY A 12 4.75 -11.25 10.35
C GLY A 12 4.77 -10.83 11.82
N LYS A 13 5.85 -11.19 12.49
CA LYS A 13 6.07 -10.93 13.91
C LYS A 13 6.45 -9.46 14.13
N ASN A 14 6.20 -8.98 15.34
CA ASN A 14 6.65 -7.68 15.84
C ASN A 14 6.27 -6.47 14.96
N CYS A 15 5.19 -6.58 14.20
CA CYS A 15 4.70 -5.46 13.41
C CYS A 15 3.91 -4.48 14.30
N PHE A 16 4.09 -3.19 14.03
CA PHE A 16 3.34 -2.13 14.68
C PHE A 16 2.53 -1.34 13.66
N PHE A 17 1.23 -1.18 13.92
CA PHE A 17 0.33 -0.34 13.12
C PHE A 17 -0.18 0.80 13.99
N ASN A 18 0.10 2.03 13.58
CA ASN A 18 -0.46 3.19 14.23
C ASN A 18 -1.95 3.37 13.87
N HIS A 19 -2.58 4.40 14.43
CA HIS A 19 -4.01 4.64 14.28
C HIS A 19 -4.44 4.74 12.81
N HIS A 20 -5.67 4.29 12.55
CA HIS A 20 -6.37 4.45 11.28
C HIS A 20 -5.70 3.77 10.06
N CYS A 21 -4.82 2.80 10.26
CA CYS A 21 -4.34 1.95 9.18
C CYS A 21 -5.47 1.10 8.58
N SER A 22 -5.50 0.99 7.25
CA SER A 22 -6.47 0.16 6.52
C SER A 22 -5.78 -0.81 5.58
N LEU A 23 -6.10 -2.09 5.74
CA LEU A 23 -5.70 -3.17 4.84
C LEU A 23 -6.99 -3.78 4.28
N THR A 24 -7.14 -3.73 2.95
CA THR A 24 -8.33 -4.23 2.26
C THR A 24 -7.90 -5.27 1.22
N SER A 25 -8.22 -6.54 1.45
CA SER A 25 -7.78 -7.66 0.61
C SER A 25 -8.95 -8.41 -0.03
N LEU A 26 -8.87 -8.56 -1.36
CA LEU A 26 -9.65 -9.51 -2.15
C LEU A 26 -8.89 -10.80 -2.48
N LYS A 27 -7.55 -10.77 -2.44
CA LYS A 27 -6.70 -11.92 -2.75
C LYS A 27 -5.62 -12.10 -1.70
N ASN A 28 -4.57 -11.27 -1.69
CA ASN A 28 -3.52 -11.40 -0.70
C ASN A 28 -2.76 -10.08 -0.43
N ILE A 29 -2.58 -9.77 0.85
CA ILE A 29 -1.61 -8.81 1.36
C ILE A 29 -0.66 -9.55 2.30
N TYR A 30 0.63 -9.54 1.98
CA TYR A 30 1.69 -10.13 2.79
C TYR A 30 2.58 -9.04 3.38
N ILE A 31 2.83 -9.12 4.69
CA ILE A 31 3.73 -8.22 5.42
C ILE A 31 4.70 -9.10 6.20
N GLY A 32 6.00 -8.84 6.04
CA GLY A 32 7.08 -9.53 6.74
C GLY A 32 7.17 -9.18 8.22
N ASP A 33 8.28 -9.56 8.84
CA ASP A 33 8.55 -9.32 10.25
C ASP A 33 9.08 -7.88 10.50
N ASP A 34 8.94 -7.41 11.74
CA ASP A 34 9.57 -6.19 12.26
C ASP A 34 9.21 -4.90 11.47
N CYS A 35 8.00 -4.82 10.92
CA CYS A 35 7.54 -3.66 10.15
C CYS A 35 6.80 -2.63 11.02
N ILE A 36 6.99 -1.34 10.72
CA ILE A 36 6.34 -0.23 11.41
C ILE A 36 5.53 0.59 10.40
N PHE A 37 4.25 0.78 10.69
CA PHE A 37 3.33 1.56 9.87
C PHE A 37 2.88 2.81 10.63
N GLY A 38 3.09 3.98 10.03
CA GLY A 38 2.64 5.27 10.53
C GLY A 38 1.12 5.40 10.50
N GLU A 39 0.62 6.55 10.94
CA GLU A 39 -0.83 6.81 10.99
C GLU A 39 -1.44 6.82 9.59
N ASN A 40 -2.66 6.30 9.44
CA ASN A 40 -3.45 6.39 8.22
C ASN A 40 -2.75 5.78 6.98
N VAL A 41 -1.94 4.72 7.17
CA VAL A 41 -1.42 3.94 6.05
C VAL A 41 -2.54 3.10 5.44
N LYS A 42 -2.61 3.07 4.10
CA LYS A 42 -3.64 2.35 3.34
C LYS A 42 -3.01 1.36 2.36
N ILE A 43 -3.48 0.12 2.37
CA ILE A 43 -2.96 -0.96 1.53
C ILE A 43 -4.13 -1.66 0.82
N TYR A 44 -4.05 -1.72 -0.51
CA TYR A 44 -5.08 -2.30 -1.37
C TYR A 44 -4.46 -3.29 -2.36
N ASP A 45 -5.03 -4.49 -2.46
CA ASP A 45 -4.63 -5.50 -3.46
C ASP A 45 -5.57 -5.55 -4.68
N HIS A 46 -6.50 -4.61 -4.79
CA HIS A 46 -7.47 -4.53 -5.89
C HIS A 46 -7.85 -3.10 -6.27
N ASN A 47 -8.35 -2.96 -7.50
CA ASN A 47 -9.02 -1.77 -8.03
C ASN A 47 -10.29 -2.19 -8.78
N HIS A 48 -11.22 -1.26 -9.01
CA HIS A 48 -12.34 -1.52 -9.92
C HIS A 48 -11.88 -1.61 -11.37
N ASN A 49 -12.48 -2.53 -12.13
CA ASN A 49 -12.34 -2.54 -13.59
C ASN A 49 -13.05 -1.31 -14.20
N ILE A 50 -12.44 -0.76 -15.25
CA ILE A 50 -12.91 0.46 -15.93
C ILE A 50 -12.96 0.35 -17.46
N ASP A 51 -12.66 -0.84 -17.99
CA ASP A 51 -12.46 -1.11 -19.41
C ASP A 51 -13.78 -1.37 -20.18
N LYS A 52 -14.86 -1.75 -19.48
CA LYS A 52 -16.15 -2.11 -20.11
C LYS A 52 -17.08 -0.89 -20.21
N LYS A 53 -16.98 -0.15 -21.32
CA LYS A 53 -17.75 1.09 -21.58
C LYS A 53 -19.28 0.97 -21.40
N SER A 54 -19.87 -0.20 -21.66
CA SER A 54 -21.33 -0.42 -21.58
C SER A 54 -21.84 -0.86 -20.20
N ILE A 55 -20.95 -1.02 -19.21
CA ILE A 55 -21.29 -1.52 -17.88
C ILE A 55 -20.92 -0.47 -16.84
N ILE A 56 -21.78 -0.21 -15.85
CA ILE A 56 -21.43 0.71 -14.74
C ILE A 56 -20.29 0.15 -13.88
N PHE A 57 -19.36 1.00 -13.41
CA PHE A 57 -18.12 0.56 -12.74
C PHE A 57 -18.32 -0.48 -11.61
N ARG A 58 -19.33 -0.28 -10.75
CA ARG A 58 -19.63 -1.21 -9.64
C ARG A 58 -20.00 -2.64 -10.08
N LYS A 59 -20.32 -2.84 -11.35
CA LYS A 59 -20.68 -4.15 -11.95
C LYS A 59 -19.58 -4.72 -12.85
N GLN A 60 -18.45 -4.03 -13.01
CA GLN A 60 -17.37 -4.49 -13.89
C GLN A 60 -16.41 -5.49 -13.21
N GLY A 61 -16.55 -5.68 -11.89
CA GLY A 61 -15.64 -6.48 -11.09
C GLY A 61 -14.36 -5.72 -10.73
N TYR A 62 -13.30 -6.47 -10.43
CA TYR A 62 -12.05 -5.95 -9.90
C TYR A 62 -10.84 -6.43 -10.71
N ASN A 63 -9.81 -5.59 -10.78
CA ASN A 63 -8.44 -5.97 -11.13
C ASN A 63 -7.70 -6.21 -9.81
N ILE A 64 -7.19 -7.43 -9.62
CA ILE A 64 -6.67 -7.91 -8.34
C ILE A 64 -5.22 -8.36 -8.52
N ALA A 65 -4.31 -7.80 -7.72
CA ALA A 65 -2.91 -8.15 -7.71
C ALA A 65 -2.36 -8.03 -6.28
N SER A 66 -1.71 -9.09 -5.81
CA SER A 66 -1.20 -9.19 -4.45
C SER A 66 -0.27 -8.05 -4.09
N VAL A 67 -0.28 -7.62 -2.83
CA VAL A 67 0.72 -6.70 -2.28
C VAL A 67 1.65 -7.48 -1.37
N ILE A 68 2.95 -7.24 -1.49
CA ILE A 68 4.00 -7.89 -0.69
C ILE A 68 4.87 -6.80 -0.08
N ILE A 69 5.08 -6.85 1.24
CA ILE A 69 6.00 -6.02 1.99
C ILE A 69 6.97 -6.95 2.71
N GLY A 70 8.27 -6.75 2.49
CA GLY A 70 9.34 -7.53 3.10
C GLY A 70 9.48 -7.29 4.60
N ASN A 71 10.65 -7.65 5.14
CA ASN A 71 10.96 -7.51 6.55
C ASN A 71 11.62 -6.15 6.85
N ASN A 72 11.50 -5.70 8.11
CA ASN A 72 12.16 -4.49 8.62
C ASN A 72 11.85 -3.24 7.77
N CYS A 73 10.58 -3.03 7.44
CA CYS A 73 10.14 -1.85 6.69
C CYS A 73 9.56 -0.78 7.61
N TRP A 74 9.86 0.48 7.35
CA TRP A 74 9.18 1.62 7.96
C TRP A 74 8.35 2.38 6.92
N ILE A 75 7.03 2.32 7.08
CA ILE A 75 6.07 2.96 6.20
C ILE A 75 5.55 4.22 6.88
N GLY A 76 5.92 5.39 6.37
CA GLY A 76 5.54 6.69 6.94
C GLY A 76 4.02 6.93 6.95
N SER A 77 3.58 7.89 7.77
CA SER A 77 2.16 8.24 7.89
C SER A 77 1.56 8.70 6.55
N ASN A 78 0.27 8.45 6.35
CA ASN A 78 -0.50 8.80 5.16
C ASN A 78 0.03 8.19 3.84
N VAL A 79 0.79 7.09 3.91
CA VAL A 79 1.21 6.36 2.72
C VAL A 79 0.07 5.49 2.18
N THR A 80 -0.07 5.45 0.86
CA THR A 80 -1.00 4.52 0.18
C THR A 80 -0.22 3.57 -0.72
N ILE A 81 -0.43 2.26 -0.58
CA ILE A 81 0.18 1.20 -1.39
C ILE A 81 -0.88 0.56 -2.29
N LEU A 82 -0.61 0.57 -3.59
CA LEU A 82 -1.56 0.12 -4.63
C LEU A 82 -1.36 -1.34 -5.04
N PRO A 83 -2.34 -1.93 -5.76
CA PRO A 83 -2.32 -3.34 -6.12
C PRO A 83 -1.08 -3.74 -6.92
N GLY A 84 -0.56 -4.94 -6.66
CA GLY A 84 0.57 -5.52 -7.38
C GLY A 84 1.94 -5.01 -6.95
N VAL A 85 2.02 -4.13 -5.94
CA VAL A 85 3.30 -3.61 -5.44
C VAL A 85 4.01 -4.64 -4.57
N CYS A 86 5.29 -4.86 -4.86
CA CYS A 86 6.24 -5.55 -4.01
C CYS A 86 7.26 -4.56 -3.43
N ILE A 87 7.31 -4.47 -2.10
CA ILE A 87 8.32 -3.72 -1.34
C ILE A 87 9.29 -4.73 -0.74
N GLY A 88 10.57 -4.53 -1.02
CA GLY A 88 11.67 -5.35 -0.53
C GLY A 88 11.93 -5.23 0.97
N ASN A 89 13.01 -5.87 1.44
CA ASN A 89 13.43 -5.81 2.83
C ASN A 89 14.19 -4.51 3.16
N ASN A 90 14.15 -4.09 4.41
CA ASN A 90 14.91 -2.93 4.90
C ASN A 90 14.61 -1.65 4.08
N VAL A 91 13.31 -1.36 3.91
CA VAL A 91 12.81 -0.23 3.13
C VAL A 91 12.18 0.83 4.01
N VAL A 92 12.49 2.10 3.75
CA VAL A 92 11.82 3.25 4.36
C VAL A 92 11.00 3.99 3.32
N ILE A 93 9.73 4.26 3.60
CA ILE A 93 8.85 5.04 2.74
C ILE A 93 8.46 6.34 3.44
N GLY A 94 8.81 7.47 2.83
CA GLY A 94 8.46 8.79 3.32
C GLY A 94 6.95 9.02 3.44
N ALA A 95 6.57 9.84 4.42
CA ALA A 95 5.17 10.16 4.68
C ALA A 95 4.46 10.81 3.47
N GLY A 96 3.18 10.49 3.29
CA GLY A 96 2.34 11.05 2.24
C GLY A 96 2.63 10.55 0.82
N SER A 97 3.41 9.49 0.66
CA SER A 97 3.68 8.86 -0.64
C SER A 97 2.54 7.98 -1.14
N ILE A 98 2.40 7.89 -2.47
CA ILE A 98 1.53 6.92 -3.15
C ILE A 98 2.44 5.96 -3.92
N ILE A 99 2.41 4.68 -3.54
CA ILE A 99 3.30 3.66 -4.08
C ILE A 99 2.57 2.88 -5.15
N THR A 100 3.03 3.04 -6.39
CA THR A 100 2.43 2.46 -7.60
C THR A 100 3.36 1.48 -8.32
N LYS A 101 4.58 1.31 -7.82
CA LYS A 101 5.64 0.48 -8.40
C LYS A 101 6.43 -0.19 -7.30
N ASN A 102 7.09 -1.30 -7.65
CA ASN A 102 7.92 -2.06 -6.74
C ASN A 102 9.10 -1.22 -6.22
N ILE A 103 9.53 -1.52 -5.00
CA ILE A 103 10.69 -0.91 -4.35
C ILE A 103 11.64 -2.03 -3.95
N SER A 104 12.89 -1.94 -4.38
CA SER A 104 13.93 -2.92 -4.07
C SER A 104 14.38 -2.86 -2.61
N ASP A 105 15.03 -3.91 -2.14
CA ASP A 105 15.65 -3.98 -0.82
C ASP A 105 16.59 -2.79 -0.53
N ASN A 106 16.80 -2.48 0.75
CA ASN A 106 17.76 -1.48 1.24
C ASN A 106 17.56 -0.08 0.63
N THR A 107 16.32 0.29 0.38
CA THR A 107 15.96 1.54 -0.31
C THR A 107 15.21 2.48 0.62
N MET A 108 15.53 3.77 0.57
CA MET A 108 14.72 4.82 1.18
C MET A 108 14.05 5.65 0.09
N LEU A 109 12.72 5.62 0.05
CA LEU A 109 11.92 6.50 -0.79
C LEU A 109 11.65 7.79 -0.05
N ILE A 110 12.16 8.90 -0.58
CA ILE A 110 11.95 10.24 -0.02
C ILE A 110 10.88 10.97 -0.83
N GLN A 111 9.78 11.33 -0.18
CA GLN A 111 8.77 12.21 -0.78
C GLN A 111 9.25 13.66 -0.75
N LYS A 112 9.68 14.20 -1.89
CA LYS A 112 9.93 15.65 -2.01
C LYS A 112 8.63 16.35 -2.39
N LYS A 113 8.07 17.15 -1.47
CA LYS A 113 7.05 18.16 -1.78
C LYS A 113 7.59 19.52 -1.35
N ILE A 114 8.14 20.26 -2.31
CA ILE A 114 8.50 21.66 -2.12
C ILE A 114 8.19 22.37 -3.44
N ASN A 115 7.11 23.15 -3.46
CA ASN A 115 6.80 24.08 -4.55
C ASN A 115 6.57 25.46 -3.94
N PHE A 116 7.44 26.40 -4.30
CA PHE A 116 7.29 27.81 -3.95
C PHE A 116 6.82 28.56 -5.18
N GLN A 117 5.75 29.34 -5.04
CA GLN A 117 5.38 30.35 -6.03
C GLN A 117 5.54 31.71 -5.37
N LYS A 118 6.49 32.52 -5.85
CA LYS A 118 6.56 33.92 -5.47
C LYS A 118 5.39 34.65 -6.12
N LEU A 119 4.62 35.35 -5.30
CA LEU A 119 3.67 36.34 -5.78
C LEU A 119 4.45 37.62 -5.99
N ILE A 120 4.22 38.26 -7.14
CA ILE A 120 4.46 39.70 -7.28
C ILE A 120 3.43 40.39 -6.40
#